data_AF-A0A6I4ZP07-F1
#
_entry.id   AF-A0A6I4ZP07-F1
#
_cell.length_a   1.000
_cell.length_b   1.000
_cell.length_c   1.000
_cell.angle_alpha   90.00
_cell.angle_beta   90.00
_cell.angle_gamma   90.00
#
_symmetry.space_group_name_H-M   'P 1'
#
loop_
_entity.id
_entity.type
_entity.pdbx_description
1 polymer ?
#
loop_
_entity_poly.entity_id
_entity_poly.type
_entity_poly.pdbx_seq_one_letter_code
_entity_poly.pdbx_strand_id
1 'polypeptide(L)' 'MSFLYIGLIGFIGLLFFGSEGFVIGALVGMIWTTQSNRKRILELEDELYEFKYNRS' A
#
# COMPACT_ATOMS: atom_id res chain seq x y z
N MET A 1 5.45 -2.95 7.36
CA MET A 1 4.42 -3.93 6.99
C MET A 1 4.22 -4.00 5.48
N SER A 2 3.91 -2.89 4.80
CA SER A 2 3.61 -2.88 3.35
C SER A 2 4.71 -3.46 2.46
N PHE A 3 5.99 -3.24 2.78
CA PHE A 3 7.12 -3.81 2.03
C PHE A 3 7.19 -5.34 2.08
N LEU A 4 6.76 -5.95 3.20
CA LEU A 4 6.71 -7.41 3.33
C LEU A 4 5.59 -8.00 2.45
N TYR A 5 4.45 -7.30 2.33
CA TYR A 5 3.36 -7.73 1.47
C TYR A 5 3.72 -7.65 -0.01
N ILE A 6 4.49 -6.64 -0.43
CA ILE A 6 5.01 -6.55 -1.80
C ILE A 6 5.92 -7.75 -2.11
N GLY A 7 6.84 -8.06 -1.20
CA GLY A 7 7.72 -9.22 -1.33
C GLY A 7 6.96 -10.55 -1.36
N LEU A 8 5.93 -10.70 -0.53
CA LEU A 8 5.09 -11.90 -0.49
C LEU A 8 4.31 -12.10 -1.79
N ILE A 9 3.67 -11.05 -2.32
CA ILE A 9 2.89 -11.13 -3.56
C ILE A 9 3.80 -11.41 -4.75
N GLY A 10 4.98 -10.76 -4.80
CA GLY A 10 6.00 -11.08 -5.80
C GLY A 10 6.46 -12.54 -5.71
N PHE A 11 6.74 -13.04 -4.50
CA PHE A 11 7.15 -14.43 -4.28
C PHE A 11 6.07 -15.44 -4.68
N ILE A 12 4.79 -15.16 -4.39
CA ILE A 12 3.67 -15.98 -4.87
C ILE A 12 3.64 -15.97 -6.40
N GLY A 13 3.76 -14.79 -7.03
CA GLY A 13 3.84 -14.68 -8.48
C GLY A 13 4.98 -15.51 -9.08
N LEU A 14 6.14 -15.54 -8.42
CA LEU A 14 7.28 -16.36 -8.81
C LEU A 14 6.95 -17.86 -8.83
N LEU A 15 6.23 -18.34 -7.82
CA LEU A 15 5.90 -19.77 -7.69
C LEU A 15 4.93 -20.26 -8.78
N PHE A 16 3.99 -19.42 -9.22
CA PHE A 16 2.94 -19.82 -10.17
C PHE A 16 3.27 -19.50 -11.64
N PHE A 17 3.95 -18.38 -11.91
CA PHE A 17 4.19 -17.88 -13.26
C PHE A 17 5.66 -17.56 -13.54
N GLY A 18 6.58 -17.94 -12.65
CA GLY A 18 8.01 -17.69 -12.82
C GLY A 18 8.38 -16.21 -12.72
N SER A 19 9.46 -15.81 -13.38
CA SER A 19 10.01 -14.45 -13.29
C SER A 19 9.01 -13.36 -13.72
N GLU A 20 8.15 -13.64 -14.70
CA GLU A 20 7.10 -12.72 -15.14
C GLU A 20 6.05 -12.49 -14.05
N GLY A 21 5.63 -13.56 -13.38
CA GLY A 21 4.73 -13.49 -12.22
C GLY A 21 5.30 -12.71 -11.06
N PHE A 22 6.61 -12.83 -10.81
CA PHE A 22 7.28 -12.04 -9.78
C PHE A 22 7.20 -10.54 -10.06
N VAL A 23 7.51 -10.13 -11.29
CA VAL A 23 7.49 -8.71 -11.69
C VAL A 23 6.07 -8.15 -11.61
N ILE A 24 5.08 -8.88 -12.13
CA ILE A 24 3.68 -8.45 -12.09
C ILE A 24 3.19 -8.38 -10.63
N GLY A 25 3.47 -9.41 -9.83
CA GLY A 25 3.09 -9.46 -8.41
C GLY A 25 3.70 -8.31 -7.60
N ALA A 26 4.98 -7.99 -7.84
CA ALA A 26 5.65 -6.87 -7.20
C ALA A 26 5.03 -5.52 -7.61
N LEU A 27 4.72 -5.32 -8.90
CA LEU A 27 4.06 -4.10 -9.39
C LEU A 27 2.67 -3.92 -8.78
N VAL A 28 1.87 -4.98 -8.72
CA VAL A 28 0.54 -4.96 -8.10
C VAL A 28 0.63 -4.61 -6.61
N GLY A 29 1.57 -5.23 -5.89
CA GLY A 29 1.82 -4.93 -4.48
C GLY A 29 2.20 -3.46 -4.24
N MET A 30 3.02 -2.88 -5.11
CA MET A 30 3.44 -1.47 -5.01
C MET A 30 2.27 -0.52 -5.23
N ILE A 31 1.44 -0.75 -6.26
CA ILE A 31 0.26 0.07 -6.54
C ILE A 31 -0.70 0.03 -5.35
N TRP A 32 -0.95 -1.16 -4.80
CA TRP A 32 -1.84 -1.32 -3.66
C TRP A 32 -1.32 -0.61 -2.41
N THR A 33 -0.01 -0.72 -2.13
CA THR A 33 0.62 0.00 -1.01
C THR A 33 0.46 1.51 -1.14
N THR A 34 0.68 2.06 -2.34
CA THR A 34 0.53 3.50 -2.58
C THR A 34 -0.92 3.96 -2.36
N GLN A 35 -1.90 3.20 -2.83
CA GLN A 35 -3.31 3.52 -2.58
C GLN A 35 -3.67 3.46 -1.09
N SER A 36 -3.21 2.43 -0.39
CA SER A 36 -3.46 2.27 1.05
C SER A 36 -2.86 3.42 1.85
N ASN A 37 -1.63 3.83 1.52
CA ASN A 37 -0.97 4.95 2.18
C ASN A 37 -1.71 6.27 1.90
N ARG A 38 -2.17 6.49 0.66
CA ARG A 38 -2.95 7.68 0.29
C ARG A 38 -4.25 7.78 1.09
N LYS A 39 -4.98 6.68 1.26
CA LYS A 39 -6.22 6.68 2.06
C LYS A 39 -5.93 7.08 3.51
N ARG A 40 -4.88 6.51 4.10
CA ARG A 40 -4.50 6.82 5.48
C ARG A 40 -4.02 8.26 5.66
N ILE A 41 -3.36 8.84 4.65
CA ILE A 41 -2.99 10.26 4.67
C ILE A 41 -4.25 11.14 4.70
N LEU A 42 -5.26 10.84 3.88
CA LEU A 42 -6.52 11.60 3.85
C LEU A 42 -7.28 11.51 5.18
N GLU A 43 -7.32 10.33 5.80
CA GLU A 43 -7.92 10.15 7.14
C GLU A 43 -7.17 10.98 8.19
N LEU A 44 -5.84 10.96 8.16
CA LEU A 44 -5.01 11.75 9.06
C LEU A 44 -5.17 13.26 8.83
N GLU A 45 -5.33 13.71 7.58
CA GLU A 45 -5.60 15.10 7.26
C GLU A 45 -6.96 15.54 7.84
N ASP A 46 -7.99 14.72 7.70
CA ASP A 46 -9.34 15.01 8.23
C ASP A 46 -9.32 15.08 9.77
N GLU A 47 -8.68 14.12 10.44
CA GLU A 47 -8.47 14.15 11.91
C GLU A 47 -7.72 15.42 12.36
N LEU A 48 -6.71 15.86 11.59
CA LEU A 48 -5.97 17.09 11.87
C LEU A 48 -6.84 18.34 11.70
N TYR A 49 -7.69 18.37 10.68
CA TYR A 49 -8.64 19.46 10.45
C TYR A 49 -9.67 19.55 11.58
N GLU A 50 -10.25 18.42 11.98
CA GLU A 50 -11.21 18.34 13.07
C GLU A 50 -10.56 18.78 14.38
N PHE A 51 -9.36 18.27 14.70
CA PHE A 51 -8.62 18.69 15.90
C PHE A 51 -8.27 20.18 15.90
N LYS A 52 -7.89 20.75 14.75
CA LYS A 52 -7.57 22.19 14.64
C LYS A 52 -8.81 23.06 14.83
N TYR A 53 -9.96 22.63 14.30
CA TYR A 53 -11.21 23.40 14.38
C TYR A 53 -11.89 23.26 15.75
N ASN A 54 -11.83 22.08 16.38
CA ASN A 54 -12.43 21.80 17.68
C ASN A 54 -11.62 22.38 18.86
N ARG A 55 -10.44 22.95 18.60
CA ARG A 55 -9.58 23.63 19.59
C ARG A 55 -9.69 25.16 19.56
N SER A 56 -10.50 25.73 18.64
CA SER A 56 -10.87 27.15 18.60
C SER A 56 -12.22 27.40 19.26
#